data_AF-A0A519QP70-F1
#
_entry.id   AF-A0A519QP70-F1
#
_cell.length_a   1.000
_cell.length_b   1.000
_cell.length_c   1.000
_cell.angle_alpha   90.00
_cell.angle_beta   90.00
_cell.angle_gamma   90.00
#
_symmetry.space_group_name_H-M   'P 1'
#
loop_
_entity.id
_entity.type
_entity.pdbx_description
1 polymer ?
#
loop_
_entity_poly.entity_id
_entity_poly.type
_entity_poly.pdbx_seq_one_letter_code
_entity_poly.pdbx_strand_id
1 'polypeptide(L)'
;MNITKIIIKNLYGYLNKEIELNPDINLLVGINGSGKTSVLNAINWVLVPSFPNLCVNEFDKIEIDFNFKKEDFKLTCIQNQKEEPLERSTSLIDF
;
A
#
# COMPACT_ATOMS: atom_id res chain seq x y z
N MET A 1 -10.44 16.17 7.26
CA MET A 1 -9.22 15.64 6.62
C MET A 1 -9.61 15.29 5.21
N ASN A 2 -8.89 15.81 4.22
CA ASN A 2 -9.23 15.61 2.80
C ASN A 2 -8.03 14.99 2.10
N ILE A 3 -8.19 13.79 1.55
CA ILE A 3 -7.13 13.13 0.78
C ILE A 3 -7.08 13.79 -0.60
N THR A 4 -5.88 14.21 -1.01
CA THR A 4 -5.66 14.90 -2.29
C THR A 4 -4.98 13.98 -3.31
N LYS A 5 -4.19 13.00 -2.85
CA LYS A 5 -3.50 12.07 -3.73
C LYS A 5 -3.29 10.72 -3.07
N ILE A 6 -3.36 9.66 -3.86
CA ILE A 6 -2.83 8.34 -3.51
C ILE A 6 -1.88 7.84 -4.59
N ILE A 7 -0.73 7.32 -4.15
CA ILE A 7 0.22 6.57 -4.98
C ILE A 7 0.36 5.16 -4.42
N ILE A 8 0.20 4.16 -5.28
CA ILE A 8 0.40 2.74 -4.99
C ILE A 8 1.44 2.22 -5.97
N LYS A 9 2.50 1.60 -5.45
CA LYS A 9 3.54 0.95 -6.23
C LYS A 9 3.57 -0.55 -5.91
N ASN A 10 3.50 -1.35 -6.98
CA ASN A 10 3.66 -2.80 -6.98
C ASN A 10 2.74 -3.57 -6.02
N LEU A 11 1.51 -3.09 -5.76
CA LEU A 11 0.57 -3.83 -4.92
C LEU A 11 0.17 -5.15 -5.62
N TYR A 12 0.29 -6.26 -4.90
CA TYR A 12 0.12 -7.63 -5.40
C TYR A 12 1.04 -7.99 -6.58
N GLY A 13 2.20 -7.33 -6.69
CA GLY A 13 3.19 -7.60 -7.74
C GLY A 13 2.87 -7.02 -9.13
N TYR A 14 1.79 -6.25 -9.28
CA TYR A 14 1.45 -5.63 -10.58
C TYR A 14 0.73 -4.29 -10.50
N LEU A 15 -0.03 -4.03 -9.43
CA LEU A 15 -0.92 -2.87 -9.38
C LEU A 15 -0.11 -1.60 -9.06
N ASN A 16 0.02 -0.76 -10.07
CA ASN A 16 0.60 0.57 -9.98
C ASN A 16 -0.48 1.62 -10.27
N LYS A 17 -0.70 2.54 -9.32
CA LYS A 17 -1.69 3.61 -9.45
C LYS A 17 -1.16 4.92 -8.88
N GLU A 18 -1.55 6.00 -9.52
CA GLU A 18 -1.35 7.36 -9.06
C GLU A 18 -2.65 8.10 -9.38
N ILE A 19 -3.34 8.55 -8.34
CA ILE A 19 -4.69 9.10 -8.45
C ILE A 19 -4.71 10.40 -7.67
N GLU A 20 -4.99 11.49 -8.38
CA GLU A 20 -5.36 12.77 -7.78
C GLU A 20 -6.85 12.73 -7.47
N LEU A 21 -7.21 13.14 -6.25
CA LEU A 21 -8.58 13.11 -5.76
C LEU A 21 -9.17 14.52 -5.79
N ASN A 22 -10.38 14.62 -6.33
CA ASN A 22 -11.20 15.82 -6.24
C ASN A 22 -11.57 16.09 -4.78
N PRO A 23 -11.66 17.36 -4.36
CA PRO A 23 -12.00 17.72 -2.99
C PRO A 23 -13.45 17.36 -2.60
N ASP A 24 -14.33 17.21 -3.58
CA ASP A 24 -15.77 16.98 -3.34
C ASP A 24 -16.14 15.49 -3.46
N ILE A 25 -16.26 14.98 -4.69
CA ILE A 25 -16.70 13.60 -4.96
C ILE A 25 -15.76 12.97 -5.98
N ASN A 26 -15.36 11.73 -5.70
CA ASN A 26 -14.56 10.89 -6.60
C ASN A 26 -15.33 9.62 -6.94
N LEU A 27 -15.34 9.24 -8.21
CA LEU A 27 -15.99 8.03 -8.68
C LEU A 27 -14.94 7.07 -9.25
N LEU A 28 -14.66 5.97 -8.55
CA LEU A 28 -13.79 4.90 -9.04
C LEU A 28 -14.61 3.91 -9.89
N VAL A 29 -14.44 3.96 -11.21
CA VAL A 29 -15.09 3.06 -12.18
C VAL A 29 -14.09 2.12 -12.85
N GLY A 30 -14.61 1.00 -13.36
CA GLY A 30 -13.83 -0.01 -14.06
C GLY A 30 -14.45 -1.40 -13.90
N ILE A 31 -13.98 -2.36 -14.70
CA ILE A 31 -14.45 -3.75 -14.64
C ILE A 31 -14.06 -4.45 -13.32
N ASN A 32 -14.68 -5.58 -13.03
CA ASN A 32 -14.25 -6.41 -11.89
C ASN A 32 -12.80 -6.84 -12.06
N GLY A 33 -12.04 -6.82 -10.96
CA GLY A 33 -10.59 -7.07 -10.99
C GLY A 33 -9.73 -5.87 -11.41
N SER A 34 -10.29 -4.73 -11.78
CA SER A 34 -9.50 -3.54 -12.20
C SER A 34 -8.75 -2.81 -11.06
N GLY A 35 -8.79 -3.33 -9.84
CA GLY A 35 -8.09 -2.76 -8.68
C GLY A 35 -8.86 -1.71 -7.87
N LYS A 36 -10.16 -1.48 -8.12
CA LYS A 36 -10.96 -0.48 -7.38
C LYS A 36 -10.94 -0.71 -5.87
N THR A 37 -11.31 -1.91 -5.42
CA THR A 37 -11.28 -2.30 -4.00
C THR A 37 -9.86 -2.25 -3.44
N SER A 38 -8.85 -2.59 -4.23
CA SER A 38 -7.45 -2.52 -3.82
C SER A 38 -6.99 -1.09 -3.51
N VAL A 39 -7.42 -0.10 -4.31
CA VAL A 39 -7.16 1.31 -4.02
C VAL A 39 -7.81 1.72 -2.69
N LEU A 40 -9.08 1.38 -2.48
CA LEU A 40 -9.80 1.69 -1.25
C LEU A 40 -9.15 1.01 -0.02
N ASN A 41 -8.71 -0.24 -0.17
CA ASN A 41 -8.01 -0.98 0.87
C ASN A 41 -6.67 -0.33 1.21
N ALA A 42 -5.87 0.06 0.22
CA ALA A 42 -4.59 0.74 0.44
C ALA A 42 -4.77 2.05 1.22
N ILE A 43 -5.79 2.85 0.87
CA ILE A 43 -6.17 4.06 1.63
C ILE A 43 -6.47 3.69 3.09
N ASN A 44 -7.36 2.71 3.28
CA ASN A 44 -7.81 2.30 4.61
C ASN A 44 -6.67 1.75 5.47
N TRP A 45 -5.79 0.92 4.93
CA TRP A 45 -4.68 0.30 5.67
C TRP A 45 -3.67 1.31 6.18
N VAL A 46 -3.47 2.44 5.48
CA VAL A 46 -2.52 3.47 5.88
C VAL A 46 -3.16 4.50 6.82
N LEU A 47 -4.39 4.94 6.53
CA LEU A 47 -5.08 5.95 7.36
C LEU A 47 -5.67 5.37 8.65
N VAL A 48 -6.03 4.10 8.63
CA VAL A 48 -6.41 3.31 9.81
C VAL A 48 -5.41 2.14 9.87
N PRO A 49 -4.19 2.38 10.40
CA PRO A 49 -3.08 1.44 10.35
C PRO A 49 -3.48 0.02 10.68
N SER A 50 -3.49 -0.83 9.64
CA SER A 50 -3.82 -2.24 9.77
C SER A 50 -2.57 -3.07 9.51
N PHE A 51 -1.73 -3.22 10.53
CA PHE A 51 -0.49 -4.00 10.44
C PHE A 51 -0.70 -5.41 9.86
N PRO A 52 -1.73 -6.19 10.23
CA PRO A 52 -1.97 -7.48 9.61
C PRO A 52 -2.10 -7.37 8.09
N ASN A 53 -2.89 -6.43 7.58
CA ASN A 53 -3.04 -6.22 6.15
C ASN A 53 -1.76 -5.69 5.49
N LEU A 54 -1.06 -4.75 6.13
CA LEU A 54 0.19 -4.20 5.63
C LEU A 54 1.33 -5.24 5.60
N CYS A 55 1.28 -6.28 6.43
CA CYS A 55 2.30 -7.33 6.48
C CYS A 55 2.02 -8.51 5.55
N VAL A 56 0.75 -8.83 5.29
CA VAL A 56 0.38 -10.01 4.46
C VAL A 56 0.20 -9.68 2.98
N ASN A 57 -0.14 -8.43 2.65
CA ASN A 57 -0.29 -8.00 1.27
C ASN A 57 1.04 -7.43 0.78
N GLU A 58 1.52 -7.93 -0.36
CA GLU A 58 2.77 -7.50 -0.97
C GLU A 58 2.61 -6.15 -1.68
N PHE A 59 3.48 -5.19 -1.39
CA PHE A 59 3.59 -3.91 -2.11
C PHE A 59 4.97 -3.31 -1.92
N ASP A 60 5.38 -2.39 -2.78
CA ASP A 60 6.64 -1.67 -2.59
C ASP A 60 6.40 -0.40 -1.76
N LYS A 61 5.37 0.37 -2.14
CA LYS A 61 5.05 1.66 -1.52
C LYS A 61 3.58 2.02 -1.62
N ILE A 62 3.03 2.57 -0.55
CA ILE A 62 1.75 3.27 -0.53
C ILE A 62 1.98 4.67 0.07
N GLU A 63 1.57 5.71 -0.66
CA GLU A 63 1.73 7.11 -0.26
C GLU A 63 0.39 7.84 -0.36
N ILE A 64 0.06 8.62 0.65
CA ILE A 64 -1.20 9.37 0.76
C ILE A 64 -0.88 10.81 1.13
N ASP A 65 -1.27 11.73 0.25
CA ASP A 65 -1.23 13.17 0.51
C ASP A 65 -2.61 13.61 0.98
N PHE A 66 -2.67 14.43 2.04
CA PHE A 66 -3.93 14.93 2.56
C PHE A 66 -3.78 16.28 3.26
N ASN A 67 -4.86 17.06 3.26
CA ASN A 67 -4.97 18.30 4.02
C ASN A 67 -5.66 18.04 5.38
N PHE A 68 -5.10 18.63 6.43
CA PHE A 68 -5.71 18.67 7.76
C PHE A 68 -5.47 20.04 8.40
N LYS A 69 -6.54 20.72 8.82
CA LYS A 69 -6.47 22.05 9.47
C LYS A 69 -5.66 23.11 8.69
N LYS A 70 -5.77 23.12 7.34
CA LYS A 70 -5.04 24.01 6.41
C LYS A 70 -3.55 23.72 6.26
N GLU A 71 -3.08 22.60 6.80
CA GLU A 71 -1.73 22.10 6.59
C GLU A 71 -1.77 20.84 5.72
N ASP A 72 -0.75 20.69 4.89
CA ASP A 72 -0.60 19.55 4.01
C ASP A 72 0.33 18.52 4.64
N PHE A 73 -0.09 17.26 4.59
CA PHE A 73 0.62 16.13 5.17
C PHE A 73 0.80 15.04 4.13
N LYS A 74 1.84 14.24 4.34
CA LYS A 74 2.15 13.06 3.55
C LYS A 74 2.40 11.89 4.48
N LEU A 75 1.68 10.79 4.25
CA LEU A 75 1.97 9.50 4.86
C LEU A 75 2.57 8.58 3.82
N THR A 76 3.68 7.94 4.16
CA THR A 76 4.36 6.98 3.29
C THR A 76 4.58 5.68 4.05
N CYS A 77 4.08 4.59 3.49
CA CYS A 77 4.33 3.23 3.94
C CYS A 77 5.20 2.53 2.89
N ILE A 78 6.34 2.00 3.33
CA ILE A 78 7.26 1.22 2.50
C ILE A 78 7.36 -0.16 3.14
N GLN A 79 7.10 -1.19 2.35
CA GLN A 79 7.32 -2.56 2.78
C GLN A 79 8.64 -3.01 2.18
N ASN A 80 9.65 -3.17 3.05
CA ASN A 80 10.92 -3.73 2.64
C ASN A 80 10.72 -5.21 2.32
N GLN A 81 11.49 -5.73 1.35
CA GLN A 81 11.49 -7.15 1.04
C GLN A 81 11.75 -7.96 2.32
N LYS A 82 11.00 -9.04 2.51
CA LYS A 82 11.38 -10.04 3.51
C LYS A 82 12.77 -10.52 3.13
N GLU A 83 13.75 -10.37 4.01
CA GLU A 83 14.95 -11.18 3.91
C GLU A 83 14.47 -12.63 3.80
N GLU A 84 14.83 -13.33 2.72
CA GLU A 84 14.65 -14.77 2.69
C GLU A 84 15.34 -15.29 3.96
N PRO A 85 14.64 -16.07 4.81
CA PRO A 85 15.30 -16.65 5.96
C PRO A 85 16.49 -17.44 5.39
N LEU A 86 17.71 -17.07 5.81
CA LEU A 86 18.93 -17.80 5.50
C LEU A 86 18.57 -19.28 5.53
N GLU A 87 18.61 -19.96 4.39
CA GLU A 87 18.44 -21.41 4.36
C GLU A 87 19.35 -21.93 5.46
N ARG A 88 18.76 -22.51 6.52
CA ARG A 88 19.51 -23.23 7.52
C ARG A 88 20.30 -24.24 6.73
N SER A 89 21.59 -23.98 6.55
CA SER A 89 22.52 -24.96 6.06
C SER A 89 22.29 -26.18 6.94
N THR A 90 21.66 -27.19 6.36
CA THR A 90 21.75 -28.55 6.88
C THR A 90 23.21 -28.91 6.70
N SER A 91 24.05 -28.47 7.65
CA SER A 91 25.30 -29.13 7.92
C SER A 91 24.92 -30.54 8.31
N LEU A 92 25.02 -31.43 7.33
CA LEU A 92 25.12 -32.86 7.53
C LEU A 92 26.04 -33.06 8.74
N ILE A 93 25.49 -33.70 9.77
CA ILE A 93 26.29 -34.28 10.82
C ILE A 93 27.06 -35.40 10.13
N ASP A 94 28.30 -35.10 9.73
CA ASP A 94 29.26 -36.12 9.36
C ASP A 94 29.59 -36.92 10.63
N PHE A 95 29.06 -38.15 10.69
CA PHE A 95 29.49 -39.20 11.62
C PHE A 95 30.77 -39.86 11.12
#